data_AF-A0A853U7P6-F1
#
_entry.id   AF-A0A853U7P6-F1
#
_cell.length_a   1.000
_cell.length_b   1.000
_cell.length_c   1.000
_cell.angle_alpha   90.00
_cell.angle_beta   90.00
_cell.angle_gamma   90.00
#
_symmetry.space_group_name_H-M   'P 1'
#
loop_
_entity.id
_entity.type
_entity.pdbx_description
1 polymer ?
#
loop_
_entity_poly.entity_id
_entity_poly.type
_entity_poly.pdbx_seq_one_letter_code
_entity_poly.pdbx_strand_id
1 'polypeptide(L)'
;MSLDTTDLLLGIGSVLGGGLGWTFYMQAIRKHPETEKWYDSANGAESGVTDRDASLYLVPYGSLFFGVVGMMMLLGGMSIPEPLDTIISVPLIAGFVIAIIGMTGILGIPLPWPFVPRWVVDIRKKKRARARQRREAKRAKKNR
;
A
#
# COMPACT_ATOMS: atom_id res chain seq x y z
N MET A 1 8.49 -21.87 20.44
CA MET A 1 7.07 -21.93 20.81
C MET A 1 6.38 -22.69 19.68
N SER A 2 5.66 -23.78 19.95
CA SER A 2 4.93 -24.47 18.87
C SER A 2 3.78 -23.58 18.42
N LEU A 3 3.70 -23.27 17.13
CA LEU A 3 2.54 -22.59 16.55
C LEU A 3 1.27 -23.40 16.83
N ASP A 4 0.27 -22.78 17.42
CA ASP A 4 -1.05 -23.39 17.49
C ASP A 4 -1.74 -23.37 16.12
N THR A 5 -2.87 -24.07 15.99
CA THR A 5 -3.61 -24.14 14.73
C THR A 5 -4.08 -22.77 14.26
N THR A 6 -4.43 -21.87 15.18
CA THR A 6 -4.92 -20.53 14.87
C THR A 6 -3.80 -19.67 14.30
N ASP A 7 -2.63 -19.66 14.92
CA ASP A 7 -1.47 -18.90 14.46
C ASP A 7 -0.99 -19.38 13.09
N LEU A 8 -1.03 -20.70 12.85
CA LEU A 8 -0.65 -21.29 11.57
C LEU A 8 -1.64 -20.90 10.45
N LEU A 9 -2.95 -20.93 10.73
CA LEU A 9 -3.97 -20.47 9.78
C LEU A 9 -3.87 -18.96 9.51
N LEU A 10 -3.61 -18.15 10.54
CA LEU A 10 -3.41 -16.70 10.40
C LEU A 10 -2.15 -16.39 9.58
N GLY A 11 -1.05 -17.09 9.83
CA GLY A 11 0.20 -16.95 9.08
C GLY A 11 0.02 -17.29 7.60
N ILE A 12 -0.55 -18.46 7.30
CA ILE A 12 -0.83 -18.88 5.91
C ILE A 12 -1.81 -17.92 5.24
N GLY A 13 -2.91 -17.57 5.90
CA GLY A 13 -3.92 -16.65 5.39
C GLY A 13 -3.34 -15.28 5.07
N SER A 14 -2.46 -14.76 5.93
CA SER A 14 -1.78 -13.47 5.72
C SER A 14 -0.81 -13.51 4.54
N VAL A 15 -0.02 -14.58 4.40
CA VAL A 15 0.88 -14.75 3.25
C VAL A 15 0.08 -14.85 1.94
N LEU A 16 -0.98 -15.65 1.91
CA LEU A 16 -1.84 -15.79 0.73
C LEU A 16 -2.55 -14.47 0.40
N GLY A 17 -3.12 -13.80 1.40
CA GLY A 17 -3.77 -12.50 1.23
C GLY A 17 -2.80 -11.43 0.70
N GLY A 18 -1.60 -11.36 1.29
CA GLY A 18 -0.53 -10.49 0.81
C GLY A 18 -0.11 -10.78 -0.63
N GLY A 19 0.08 -12.06 -0.97
CA GLY A 19 0.43 -12.49 -2.33
C GLY A 19 -0.65 -12.19 -3.37
N LEU A 20 -1.92 -12.46 -3.04
CA LEU A 20 -3.08 -12.16 -3.89
C LEU A 20 -3.24 -10.65 -4.10
N GLY A 21 -3.17 -9.87 -3.02
CA GLY A 21 -3.23 -8.41 -3.09
C GLY A 21 -2.10 -7.82 -3.93
N TRP A 22 -0.87 -8.34 -3.79
CA TRP A 22 0.26 -7.91 -4.59
C TRP A 22 0.09 -8.26 -6.08
N THR A 23 -0.41 -9.47 -6.35
CA THR A 23 -0.70 -9.93 -7.72
C THR A 23 -1.76 -9.05 -8.37
N PHE A 24 -2.85 -8.77 -7.65
CA PHE A 24 -3.89 -7.84 -8.08
C PHE A 24 -3.31 -6.45 -8.35
N TYR A 25 -2.49 -5.91 -7.44
CA TYR A 25 -1.81 -4.63 -7.64
C TYR A 25 -0.97 -4.61 -8.92
N MET A 26 -0.17 -5.66 -9.15
CA MET A 26 0.71 -5.72 -10.33
C MET A 26 -0.08 -5.88 -11.64
N GLN A 27 -1.19 -6.61 -11.64
CA GLN A 27 -1.96 -6.91 -12.85
C GLN A 27 -3.02 -5.85 -13.18
N ALA A 28 -3.80 -5.41 -12.19
CA ALA A 28 -4.92 -4.50 -12.38
C ALA A 28 -4.51 -3.04 -12.23
N ILE A 29 -3.83 -2.72 -11.11
CA ILE A 29 -3.55 -1.33 -10.74
C ILE A 29 -2.37 -0.77 -11.53
N ARG A 30 -1.23 -1.48 -11.53
CA ARG A 30 0.02 -0.95 -12.09
C ARG A 30 -0.04 -0.79 -13.61
N LYS A 31 -0.81 -1.63 -14.32
CA LYS A 31 -0.89 -1.58 -15.79
C LYS A 31 -1.72 -0.42 -16.30
N HIS A 32 -2.77 -0.04 -15.58
CA HIS A 32 -3.70 1.02 -15.98
C HIS A 32 -4.04 1.95 -14.81
N PRO A 33 -3.05 2.68 -14.28
CA PRO A 33 -3.22 3.39 -13.03
C PRO A 33 -4.13 4.63 -13.13
N GLU A 34 -4.45 5.08 -14.35
CA GLU A 34 -5.36 6.20 -14.60
C GLU A 34 -6.83 5.81 -14.83
N THR A 35 -7.16 4.54 -15.04
CA THR A 35 -8.53 4.08 -15.39
C THR A 35 -9.36 3.68 -14.19
N GLU A 36 -8.69 3.49 -13.05
CA GLU A 36 -9.25 2.96 -11.82
C GLU A 36 -10.09 4.04 -11.11
N LYS A 37 -11.42 3.97 -11.29
CA LYS A 37 -12.40 4.95 -10.77
C LYS A 37 -12.29 5.18 -9.26
N TRP A 38 -11.82 4.21 -8.50
CA TRP A 38 -11.67 4.33 -7.04
C TRP A 38 -10.58 5.34 -6.62
N TYR A 39 -9.60 5.64 -7.50
CA TYR A 39 -8.66 6.75 -7.30
C TYR A 39 -9.33 8.13 -7.36
N ASP A 40 -10.44 8.23 -8.09
CA ASP A 40 -11.18 9.47 -8.28
C ASP A 40 -12.47 9.51 -7.44
N SER A 41 -12.96 8.36 -6.96
CA SER A 41 -14.10 8.26 -6.02
C SER A 41 -13.71 8.56 -4.58
N ALA A 42 -12.41 8.57 -4.25
CA ALA A 42 -11.88 9.06 -2.97
C ALA A 42 -12.02 10.59 -2.79
N ASN A 43 -13.10 11.19 -3.31
CA ASN A 43 -13.65 12.45 -2.79
C ASN A 43 -14.33 12.16 -1.44
N GLY A 44 -13.59 11.63 -0.47
CA GLY A 44 -13.80 11.70 0.99
C GLY A 44 -15.12 11.24 1.63
N ALA A 45 -16.18 10.89 0.88
CA ALA A 45 -17.50 10.65 1.45
C ALA A 45 -17.99 9.19 1.34
N GLU A 46 -17.67 8.48 0.26
CA GLU A 46 -18.22 7.13 0.01
C GLU A 46 -17.28 5.98 0.44
N SER A 47 -15.97 6.23 0.52
CA SER A 47 -14.98 5.19 0.81
C SER A 47 -14.60 5.06 2.29
N GLY A 48 -15.06 5.96 3.16
CA GLY A 48 -14.59 6.06 4.56
C GLY A 48 -13.10 6.45 4.69
N VAL A 49 -12.43 6.72 3.57
CA VAL A 49 -11.01 7.11 3.53
C VAL A 49 -10.92 8.60 3.26
N THR A 50 -10.34 9.32 4.22
CA THR A 50 -10.29 10.80 4.26
C THR A 50 -9.39 11.42 3.19
N ASP A 51 -8.45 10.67 2.60
CA ASP A 51 -7.53 11.18 1.59
C ASP A 51 -7.78 10.58 0.18
N ARG A 52 -7.80 11.48 -0.81
CA ARG A 52 -7.90 11.20 -2.25
C ARG A 52 -6.82 10.27 -2.79
N ASP A 53 -5.65 10.26 -2.14
CA ASP A 53 -4.49 9.49 -2.58
C ASP A 53 -4.24 8.24 -1.73
N ALA A 54 -4.94 8.05 -0.60
CA ALA A 54 -4.76 6.91 0.31
C ALA A 54 -4.88 5.54 -0.38
N SER A 55 -5.74 5.50 -1.39
CA SER A 55 -6.03 4.34 -2.18
C SER A 55 -4.78 3.86 -2.97
N LEU A 56 -3.88 4.78 -3.38
CA LEU A 56 -2.59 4.45 -4.01
C LEU A 56 -1.63 3.69 -3.09
N TYR A 57 -1.89 3.73 -1.78
CA TYR A 57 -1.04 3.11 -0.76
C TYR A 57 -1.64 1.82 -0.22
N LEU A 58 -2.97 1.73 -0.14
CA LEU A 58 -3.66 0.64 0.53
C LEU A 58 -3.26 -0.75 -0.01
N VAL A 59 -3.40 -0.97 -1.31
CA VAL A 59 -3.15 -2.28 -1.91
C VAL A 59 -1.67 -2.69 -1.87
N PRO A 60 -0.70 -1.89 -2.39
CA PRO A 60 0.69 -2.33 -2.41
C PRO A 60 1.31 -2.50 -1.01
N TYR A 61 1.07 -1.55 -0.08
CA TYR A 61 1.68 -1.62 1.25
C TYR A 61 0.89 -2.52 2.21
N GLY A 62 -0.44 -2.62 2.07
CA GLY A 62 -1.22 -3.62 2.79
C GLY A 62 -0.82 -5.03 2.40
N SER A 63 -0.63 -5.29 1.10
CA SER A 63 -0.15 -6.59 0.61
C SER A 63 1.24 -6.94 1.16
N LEU A 64 2.15 -5.97 1.17
CA LEU A 64 3.48 -6.13 1.76
C LEU A 64 3.39 -6.39 3.27
N PHE A 65 2.55 -5.65 3.99
CA PHE A 65 2.35 -5.81 5.43
C PHE A 65 1.88 -7.23 5.77
N PHE A 66 0.78 -7.69 5.16
CA PHE A 66 0.25 -9.03 5.43
C PHE A 66 1.22 -10.13 5.01
N GLY A 67 1.91 -9.96 3.88
CA GLY A 67 2.94 -10.92 3.44
C GLY A 67 4.09 -11.05 4.45
N VAL A 68 4.63 -9.92 4.93
CA VAL A 68 5.75 -9.91 5.89
C VAL A 68 5.32 -10.39 7.26
N VAL A 69 4.18 -9.92 7.79
CA VAL A 69 3.67 -10.35 9.10
C VAL A 69 3.35 -11.84 9.09
N GLY A 70 2.69 -12.34 8.03
CA GLY A 70 2.41 -13.76 7.87
C GLY A 70 3.68 -14.61 7.84
N MET A 71 4.71 -14.16 7.11
CA MET A 71 6.01 -14.84 7.11
C MET A 71 6.67 -14.84 8.49
N MET A 72 6.68 -13.71 9.20
CA MET A 72 7.25 -13.62 10.56
C MET A 72 6.56 -14.58 11.53
N MET A 73 5.22 -14.69 11.48
CA MET A 73 4.46 -15.63 12.31
C MET A 73 4.86 -17.08 12.03
N LEU A 74 4.93 -17.47 10.75
CA LEU A 74 5.27 -18.84 10.36
C LEU A 74 6.72 -19.20 10.72
N LEU A 75 7.66 -18.29 10.50
CA LEU A 75 9.08 -18.50 10.80
C LEU A 75 9.36 -18.52 12.31
N GLY A 76 8.64 -17.73 13.11
CA GLY A 76 8.81 -17.67 14.56
C GLY A 76 8.44 -18.98 15.28
N GLY A 77 7.67 -19.86 14.64
CA GLY A 77 7.37 -21.21 15.15
C GLY A 77 8.37 -22.28 14.74
N MET A 78 9.37 -21.95 13.91
CA MET A 78 10.37 -22.90 13.43
C MET A 78 11.71 -22.76 14.16
N SER A 79 12.42 -23.87 14.32
CA SER A 79 13.81 -23.88 14.81
C SER A 79 14.76 -23.62 13.65
N ILE A 80 15.04 -22.35 13.38
CA ILE A 80 15.95 -21.92 12.31
C ILE A 80 17.36 -21.75 12.90
N PRO A 81 18.42 -22.29 12.26
CA PRO A 81 19.80 -22.02 12.66
C PRO A 81 20.12 -20.52 12.64
N GLU A 82 20.85 -20.00 13.64
CA GLU A 82 21.23 -18.58 13.77
C GLU A 82 21.73 -17.88 12.48
N PRO A 83 22.62 -18.47 11.66
CA PRO A 83 23.07 -17.80 10.44
C PRO A 83 21.93 -17.61 9.43
N LEU A 84 20.99 -18.55 9.36
CA LEU A 84 19.82 -18.45 8.48
C LEU A 84 18.78 -17.49 9.06
N ASP A 85 18.61 -17.48 10.38
CA ASP A 85 17.69 -16.56 11.04
C ASP A 85 18.04 -15.10 10.74
N THR A 86 19.32 -14.74 10.84
CA THR A 86 19.77 -13.36 10.51
C THR A 86 19.53 -13.02 9.03
N ILE A 87 19.88 -13.94 8.12
CA ILE A 87 19.75 -13.73 6.66
C ILE A 87 18.27 -13.53 6.28
N ILE A 88 17.35 -14.22 6.94
CA ILE A 88 15.91 -14.14 6.67
C ILE A 88 15.28 -12.94 7.38
N SER A 89 15.69 -12.66 8.62
CA SER A 89 15.12 -11.58 9.44
C SER A 89 15.42 -10.20 8.89
N VAL A 90 16.62 -9.95 8.36
CA VAL A 90 16.99 -8.64 7.80
C VAL A 90 16.03 -8.15 6.69
N PRO A 91 15.77 -8.91 5.60
CA PRO A 91 14.84 -8.47 4.57
C PRO A 91 13.40 -8.41 5.06
N LEU A 92 12.99 -9.24 6.02
CA LEU A 92 11.66 -9.17 6.63
C LEU A 92 11.46 -7.89 7.43
N ILE A 93 12.43 -7.52 8.28
CA ILE A 93 12.41 -6.27 9.04
C ILE A 93 12.40 -5.08 8.08
N ALA A 94 13.25 -5.09 7.05
CA ALA A 94 13.25 -4.03 6.04
C ALA A 94 11.89 -3.90 5.34
N GLY A 95 11.29 -5.03 4.93
CA GLY A 95 9.95 -5.08 4.34
C GLY A 95 8.87 -4.55 5.29
N PHE A 96 8.93 -4.91 6.57
CA PHE A 96 8.01 -4.44 7.60
C PHE A 96 8.10 -2.92 7.81
N VAL A 97 9.32 -2.37 7.90
CA VAL A 97 9.55 -0.93 8.01
C VAL A 97 9.00 -0.19 6.77
N ILE A 98 9.25 -0.71 5.57
CA ILE A 98 8.71 -0.14 4.32
C ILE A 98 7.18 -0.19 4.34
N ALA A 99 6.57 -1.27 4.80
CA ALA A 99 5.12 -1.40 4.91
C ALA A 99 4.54 -0.34 5.86
N ILE A 100 5.13 -0.17 7.06
CA ILE A 100 4.70 0.86 8.02
C ILE A 100 4.82 2.26 7.43
N ILE A 101 5.95 2.59 6.80
CA ILE A 101 6.14 3.87 6.12
C ILE A 101 5.04 4.06 5.08
N GLY A 102 4.78 3.05 4.25
CA GLY A 102 3.72 3.05 3.24
C GLY A 102 2.32 3.32 3.80
N MET A 103 2.00 2.73 4.95
CA MET A 103 0.71 2.92 5.64
C MET A 103 0.47 4.38 6.06
N THR A 104 1.52 5.16 6.34
CA THR A 104 1.38 6.60 6.62
C THR A 104 0.77 7.36 5.43
N GLY A 105 0.97 6.86 4.20
CA GLY A 105 0.34 7.42 2.99
C GLY A 105 -1.18 7.24 2.95
N ILE A 106 -1.71 6.21 3.62
CA ILE A 106 -3.16 6.00 3.78
C ILE A 106 -3.76 7.08 4.69
N LEU A 107 -2.99 7.55 5.67
CA LEU A 107 -3.38 8.63 6.57
C LEU A 107 -3.24 10.03 5.94
N GLY A 108 -2.85 10.10 4.66
CA GLY A 108 -2.71 11.34 3.90
C GLY A 108 -1.34 12.01 3.98
N ILE A 109 -0.32 11.32 4.52
CA ILE A 109 1.06 11.82 4.51
C ILE A 109 1.66 11.58 3.13
N PRO A 110 2.00 12.62 2.35
CA PRO A 110 2.50 12.43 0.99
C PRO A 110 3.92 11.88 1.02
N LEU A 111 4.06 10.57 0.81
CA LEU A 111 5.36 9.92 0.79
C LEU A 111 6.17 10.28 -0.47
N PRO A 112 7.47 10.61 -0.33
CA PRO A 112 8.37 10.88 -1.45
C PRO A 112 8.93 9.57 -2.05
N TRP A 113 9.55 9.69 -3.22
CA TRP A 113 10.47 8.66 -3.71
C TRP A 113 11.69 8.59 -2.76
N PRO A 114 12.27 7.40 -2.44
CA PRO A 114 12.06 6.08 -3.03
C PRO A 114 10.96 5.23 -2.39
N PHE A 115 10.28 5.71 -1.34
CA PHE A 115 9.27 4.93 -0.63
C PHE A 115 8.07 4.60 -1.50
N VAL A 116 7.79 5.43 -2.51
CA VAL A 116 6.69 5.25 -3.48
C VAL A 116 7.23 5.21 -4.91
N PRO A 117 6.70 4.35 -5.80
CA PRO A 117 7.06 4.37 -7.21
C PRO A 117 6.85 5.74 -7.87
N ARG A 118 7.74 6.09 -8.80
CA ARG A 118 7.70 7.39 -9.51
C ARG A 118 6.35 7.66 -10.19
N TRP A 119 5.73 6.62 -10.76
CA TRP A 119 4.42 6.75 -11.43
C TRP A 119 3.31 7.25 -10.48
N VAL A 120 3.35 6.89 -9.20
CA VAL A 120 2.39 7.37 -8.19
C VAL A 120 2.61 8.86 -7.93
N VAL A 121 3.86 9.30 -7.82
CA VAL A 121 4.20 10.73 -7.69
C VAL A 121 3.67 11.51 -8.89
N ASP A 122 3.83 10.97 -10.10
CA ASP A 122 3.39 11.62 -11.33
C ASP A 122 1.86 11.71 -11.43
N ILE A 123 1.12 10.68 -11.00
CA ILE A 123 -0.35 10.73 -10.93
C ILE A 123 -0.81 11.81 -9.95
N ARG A 124 -0.19 11.90 -8.77
CA ARG A 124 -0.52 12.96 -7.79
C ARG A 124 -0.28 14.34 -8.37
N LYS A 125 0.84 14.56 -9.06
CA LYS A 125 1.13 15.82 -9.76
C LYS A 125 0.07 16.12 -10.82
N LYS A 126 -0.29 15.15 -11.67
CA LYS A 126 -1.34 15.29 -12.70
C LYS A 126 -2.72 15.58 -12.09
N LYS A 127 -3.09 14.92 -10.99
CA LYS A 127 -4.35 15.15 -10.26
C LYS A 127 -4.41 16.56 -9.66
N ARG A 128 -3.30 17.05 -9.08
CA ARG A 128 -3.19 18.42 -8.52
C ARG A 128 -3.28 19.48 -9.63
N ALA A 129 -2.63 19.27 -10.77
CA ALA A 129 -2.72 20.17 -11.92
C ALA A 129 -4.16 20.28 -12.46
N ARG A 130 -4.84 19.14 -12.68
CA ARG A 130 -6.25 19.11 -13.09
C ARG A 130 -7.18 19.81 -12.09
N ALA A 131 -6.93 19.66 -10.79
CA ALA A 131 -7.70 20.34 -9.76
C ALA A 131 -7.49 21.87 -9.78
N ARG A 132 -6.27 22.35 -10.03
CA ARG A 132 -5.97 23.78 -10.19
C ARG A 132 -6.71 24.37 -11.39
N GLN A 133 -6.65 23.72 -12.55
CA GLN A 133 -7.38 24.14 -13.76
C GLN A 133 -8.90 24.21 -13.53
N ARG A 134 -9.48 23.23 -12.83
CA ARG A 134 -10.92 23.25 -12.47
C ARG A 134 -11.27 24.44 -11.56
N ARG A 135 -10.40 24.80 -10.61
CA ARG A 135 -10.61 25.96 -9.72
C ARG A 135 -10.50 27.28 -10.48
N GLU A 136 -9.54 27.39 -11.39
CA GLU A 136 -9.38 28.56 -12.27
C GLU A 136 -10.58 28.73 -13.20
N ALA A 137 -11.04 27.66 -13.85
CA ALA A 137 -12.24 27.70 -14.69
C ALA A 137 -13.50 28.11 -13.92
N LYS A 138 -13.66 27.64 -12.67
CA LYS A 138 -14.75 28.07 -11.78
C LYS A 138 -14.63 29.56 -11.40
N ARG A 139 -13.41 30.05 -11.12
CA ARG A 139 -13.17 31.48 -10.82
C ARG A 139 -13.46 32.37 -12.03
N ALA A 140 -13.00 31.96 -13.22
CA ALA A 140 -13.25 32.68 -14.47
C ALA A 140 -14.74 32.76 -14.81
N LYS A 141 -15.52 31.70 -14.54
CA LYS A 141 -16.99 31.71 -14.70
C LYS A 141 -17.72 32.56 -13.65
N LYS A 142 -17.14 32.79 -12.47
CA LYS A 142 -17.74 33.61 -11.41
C LYS A 142 -17.50 35.11 -11.63
N ASN A 143 -16.39 35.46 -12.29
CA ASN A 143 -16.01 36.85 -12.58
C ASN A 143 -16.51 37.36 -13.94
N ARG A 144 -17.37 36.57 -14.62
CA ARG A 144 -17.97 36.89 -15.92
C ARG A 144 -19.47 36.98 -15.74
#